data_AF-A0A2T6CZX5-F1
#
_entry.id   AF-A0A2T6CZX5-F1
#
_cell.length_a   1.000
_cell.length_b   1.000
_cell.length_c   1.000
_cell.angle_alpha   90.00
_cell.angle_beta   90.00
_cell.angle_gamma   90.00
#
_symmetry.space_group_name_H-M   'P 1'
#
loop_
_entity.id
_entity.type
_entity.pdbx_description
1 polymer ?
#
loop_
_entity_poly.entity_id
_entity_poly.type
_entity_poly.pdbx_seq_one_letter_code
_entity_poly.pdbx_strand_id
1 'polypeptide(L)'
;MNAAQLKLYWWQFASVRAYYRGRGLTADQIEERRKAIHRKALGSDKSATTLTSAEFDKVKAAFRAIWDGSNLDAQLEFVGEADERKQSLLDRCFDQVTTMHALGDDRLRDDAAREGYIGGTARNVVKKDIADCSERELAVVLGCLERRVGVLRRRNPEAAAALDAKRNQEAF
;
A
#
# COMPACT_ATOMS: atom_id res chain seq x y z
N MET A 1 -28.80 -14.71 -17.07
CA MET A 1 -27.85 -15.80 -16.80
C MET A 1 -28.61 -17.02 -16.29
N ASN A 2 -28.25 -18.25 -16.69
CA ASN A 2 -28.86 -19.47 -16.14
C ASN A 2 -28.17 -19.91 -14.83
N ALA A 3 -28.77 -20.86 -14.11
CA ALA A 3 -28.24 -21.34 -12.81
C ALA A 3 -26.83 -21.93 -12.92
N ALA A 4 -26.51 -22.61 -14.03
CA ALA A 4 -25.18 -23.18 -14.27
C ALA A 4 -24.12 -22.10 -14.47
N GLN A 5 -24.43 -21.04 -15.22
CA GLN A 5 -23.57 -19.88 -15.41
C GLN A 5 -23.39 -19.09 -14.11
N LEU A 6 -24.42 -18.97 -13.26
CA LEU A 6 -24.30 -18.37 -11.93
C LEU A 6 -23.35 -19.16 -11.03
N LYS A 7 -23.43 -20.48 -11.04
CA LYS A 7 -22.49 -21.35 -10.32
C LYS A 7 -21.07 -21.18 -10.84
N LEU A 8 -20.89 -21.12 -12.15
CA LEU A 8 -19.59 -20.91 -12.79
C LEU A 8 -19.00 -19.53 -12.47
N TYR A 9 -19.84 -18.49 -12.43
CA TYR A 9 -19.46 -17.14 -12.01
C TYR A 9 -18.82 -17.15 -10.62
N TRP A 10 -19.53 -17.73 -9.63
CA TRP A 10 -19.05 -17.77 -8.26
C TRP A 10 -17.80 -18.63 -8.10
N TRP A 11 -17.70 -19.71 -8.89
CA TRP A 11 -16.50 -20.53 -8.93
C TRP A 11 -15.28 -19.76 -9.46
N GLN A 12 -15.42 -19.00 -10.54
CA GLN A 12 -14.33 -18.15 -11.06
C GLN A 12 -13.97 -17.03 -10.08
N PHE A 13 -14.99 -16.42 -9.46
CA PHE A 13 -14.75 -15.40 -8.44
C PHE A 13 -14.07 -15.97 -7.19
N ALA A 14 -14.28 -17.24 -6.84
CA ALA A 14 -13.59 -17.87 -5.73
C ALA A 14 -12.06 -17.88 -5.93
N SER A 15 -11.57 -18.09 -7.17
CA SER A 15 -10.14 -17.99 -7.50
C SER A 15 -9.61 -16.56 -7.35
N VAL A 16 -10.37 -15.57 -7.84
CA VAL A 16 -10.03 -14.14 -7.68
C VAL A 16 -10.02 -13.74 -6.20
N ARG A 17 -10.99 -14.22 -5.42
CA ARG A 17 -11.07 -14.00 -3.98
C ARG A 17 -9.90 -14.67 -3.25
N ALA A 18 -9.50 -15.87 -3.63
CA ALA A 18 -8.32 -16.54 -3.08
C ALA A 18 -7.04 -15.74 -3.40
N TYR A 19 -6.92 -15.24 -4.64
CA TYR A 19 -5.82 -14.38 -5.09
C TYR A 19 -5.71 -13.10 -4.25
N TYR A 20 -6.81 -12.42 -3.96
CA TYR A 20 -6.80 -11.21 -3.14
C TYR A 20 -6.65 -11.49 -1.64
N ARG A 21 -7.20 -12.59 -1.12
CA ARG A 21 -6.97 -13.02 0.28
C ARG A 21 -5.50 -13.34 0.53
N GLY A 22 -4.82 -13.98 -0.41
CA GLY A 22 -3.38 -14.22 -0.33
C GLY A 22 -2.55 -12.92 -0.26
N ARG A 23 -3.14 -11.78 -0.65
CA ARG A 23 -2.55 -10.43 -0.59
C ARG A 23 -3.03 -9.60 0.61
N GLY A 24 -3.76 -10.21 1.54
CA GLY A 24 -4.16 -9.55 2.79
C GLY A 24 -5.39 -8.66 2.70
N LEU A 25 -6.14 -8.67 1.58
CA LEU A 25 -7.37 -7.87 1.47
C LEU A 25 -8.48 -8.44 2.35
N THR A 26 -9.25 -7.53 2.96
CA THR A 26 -10.45 -7.86 3.74
C THR A 26 -11.61 -8.27 2.82
N ALA A 27 -12.64 -8.90 3.39
CA ALA A 27 -13.81 -9.32 2.62
C ALA A 27 -14.50 -8.14 1.89
N ASP A 28 -14.58 -6.99 2.56
CA ASP A 28 -15.22 -5.79 2.00
C ASP A 28 -14.40 -5.21 0.84
N GLN A 29 -13.07 -5.18 0.97
CA GLN A 29 -12.18 -4.74 -0.11
C GLN A 29 -12.26 -5.66 -1.33
N ILE A 30 -12.40 -6.97 -1.11
CA ILE A 30 -12.56 -7.95 -2.20
C ILE A 30 -13.89 -7.74 -2.94
N GLU A 31 -14.95 -7.38 -2.21
CA GLU A 31 -16.26 -7.09 -2.80
C GLU A 31 -16.22 -5.79 -3.61
N GLU A 32 -15.53 -4.75 -3.13
CA GLU A 32 -15.31 -3.53 -3.91
C GLU A 32 -14.48 -3.79 -5.17
N ARG A 33 -13.45 -4.66 -5.09
CA ARG A 33 -12.69 -5.09 -6.28
C ARG A 33 -13.58 -5.89 -7.26
N ARG A 34 -14.51 -6.72 -6.77
CA ARG A 34 -15.51 -7.40 -7.63
C ARG A 34 -16.35 -6.41 -8.43
N LYS A 35 -16.88 -5.37 -7.76
CA LYS A 35 -17.66 -4.31 -8.42
C LYS A 35 -16.79 -3.52 -9.41
N ALA A 36 -15.54 -3.22 -9.06
CA ALA A 36 -14.61 -2.56 -9.97
C ALA A 36 -14.36 -3.38 -11.25
N ILE A 37 -14.24 -4.71 -11.13
CA ILE A 37 -14.11 -5.61 -12.29
C ILE A 37 -15.34 -5.54 -13.18
N HIS A 38 -16.54 -5.51 -12.58
CA HIS A 38 -17.79 -5.35 -13.33
C HIS A 38 -17.84 -4.01 -14.07
N ARG A 39 -17.50 -2.91 -13.40
CA ARG A 39 -17.41 -1.58 -14.02
C ARG A 39 -16.41 -1.55 -15.17
N LYS A 40 -15.24 -2.16 -15.02
CA LYS A 40 -14.20 -2.24 -16.06
C LYS A 40 -14.65 -3.09 -17.25
N ALA A 41 -15.28 -4.24 -17.01
CA ALA A 41 -15.67 -5.18 -18.07
C ALA A 41 -16.95 -4.74 -18.82
N LEU A 42 -17.87 -4.04 -18.14
CA LEU A 42 -19.22 -3.78 -18.64
C LEU A 42 -19.55 -2.28 -18.77
N GLY A 43 -18.69 -1.39 -18.26
CA GLY A 43 -18.97 0.05 -18.17
C GLY A 43 -20.05 0.42 -17.13
N SER A 44 -20.54 -0.56 -16.35
CA SER A 44 -21.60 -0.36 -15.36
C SER A 44 -21.48 -1.33 -14.19
N ASP A 45 -21.99 -0.93 -13.03
CA ASP A 45 -22.03 -1.76 -11.82
C ASP A 45 -23.28 -2.63 -11.82
N LYS A 46 -23.23 -3.75 -12.56
CA LYS A 46 -24.34 -4.71 -12.64
C LYS A 46 -24.18 -5.85 -11.64
N SER A 47 -25.29 -6.28 -11.04
CA SER A 47 -25.31 -7.47 -10.20
C SER A 47 -25.03 -8.74 -11.03
N ALA A 48 -24.33 -9.70 -10.41
CA ALA A 48 -24.09 -11.01 -11.00
C ALA A 48 -25.37 -11.72 -11.45
N THR A 49 -26.49 -11.54 -10.74
CA THR A 49 -27.78 -12.16 -11.09
C THR A 49 -28.45 -11.55 -12.33
N THR A 50 -28.07 -10.32 -12.68
CA THR A 50 -28.66 -9.56 -13.79
C THR A 50 -27.86 -9.66 -15.10
N LEU A 51 -26.74 -10.39 -15.10
CA LEU A 51 -25.89 -10.53 -16.28
C LEU A 51 -26.58 -11.33 -17.39
N THR A 52 -26.45 -10.85 -18.61
CA THR A 52 -26.70 -11.66 -19.83
C THR A 52 -25.54 -12.64 -20.04
N SER A 53 -25.72 -13.65 -20.89
CA SER A 53 -24.64 -14.60 -21.20
C SER A 53 -23.40 -13.91 -21.79
N ALA A 54 -23.59 -12.92 -22.67
CA ALA A 54 -22.49 -12.16 -23.28
C ALA A 54 -21.75 -11.29 -22.26
N GLU A 55 -22.46 -10.67 -21.32
CA GLU A 55 -21.84 -9.90 -20.24
C GLU A 55 -21.10 -10.81 -19.24
N PHE A 56 -21.65 -11.99 -18.96
CA PHE A 56 -20.98 -12.99 -18.15
C PHE A 56 -19.65 -13.41 -18.78
N ASP A 57 -19.57 -13.63 -20.10
CA ASP A 57 -18.32 -13.98 -20.76
C ASP A 57 -17.27 -12.85 -20.68
N LYS A 58 -17.69 -11.58 -20.76
CA LYS A 58 -16.79 -10.41 -20.55
C LYS A 58 -16.22 -10.38 -19.13
N VAL A 59 -17.09 -10.53 -18.11
CA VAL A 59 -16.66 -10.55 -16.70
C VAL A 59 -15.77 -11.77 -16.42
N LYS A 60 -16.09 -12.92 -16.99
CA LYS A 60 -15.27 -14.14 -16.88
C LYS A 60 -13.88 -13.95 -17.49
N ALA A 61 -13.76 -13.27 -18.63
CA ALA A 61 -12.47 -12.92 -19.21
C ALA A 61 -11.68 -11.98 -18.27
N ALA A 62 -12.35 -10.99 -17.67
CA ALA A 62 -11.74 -10.09 -16.70
C ALA A 62 -11.29 -10.81 -15.41
N PHE A 63 -12.08 -11.76 -14.89
CA PHE A 63 -11.66 -12.59 -13.76
C PHE A 63 -10.41 -13.41 -14.09
N ARG A 64 -10.39 -14.07 -15.25
CA ARG A 64 -9.21 -14.81 -15.70
C ARG A 64 -7.99 -13.92 -15.82
N ALA A 65 -8.15 -12.71 -16.35
CA ALA A 65 -7.05 -11.76 -16.48
C ALA A 65 -6.37 -11.41 -15.15
N ILE A 66 -7.09 -11.48 -14.03
CA ILE A 66 -6.56 -11.11 -12.69
C ILE A 66 -5.76 -12.24 -12.05
N TRP A 67 -6.25 -13.48 -12.11
CA TRP A 67 -5.63 -14.59 -11.39
C TRP A 67 -4.72 -15.46 -12.26
N ASP A 68 -4.86 -15.40 -13.58
CA ASP A 68 -3.97 -16.10 -14.50
C ASP A 68 -2.60 -15.40 -14.52
N GLY A 69 -1.61 -16.03 -13.88
CA GLY A 69 -0.26 -15.49 -13.68
C GLY A 69 0.52 -15.22 -14.98
N SER A 70 -0.02 -15.59 -16.14
CA SER A 70 0.55 -15.30 -17.46
C SER A 70 0.13 -13.95 -18.05
N ASN A 71 -0.80 -13.21 -17.41
CA ASN A 71 -1.28 -11.93 -17.91
C ASN A 71 -0.42 -10.74 -17.44
N LEU A 72 0.16 -10.01 -18.40
CA LEU A 72 0.99 -8.82 -18.18
C LEU A 72 0.26 -7.73 -17.40
N ASP A 73 -1.04 -7.55 -17.60
CA ASP A 73 -1.81 -6.52 -16.89
C ASP A 73 -1.89 -6.79 -15.37
N ALA A 74 -2.04 -8.06 -14.97
CA ALA A 74 -2.03 -8.45 -13.56
C ALA A 74 -0.64 -8.34 -12.93
N GLN A 75 0.41 -8.44 -13.74
CA GLN A 75 1.79 -8.19 -13.30
C GLN A 75 2.06 -6.68 -13.16
N LEU A 76 1.60 -5.85 -14.11
CA LEU A 76 1.77 -4.39 -14.10
C LEU A 76 0.99 -3.72 -12.96
N GLU A 77 -0.26 -4.12 -12.71
CA GLU A 77 -1.04 -3.60 -11.57
C GLU A 77 -0.35 -3.96 -10.24
N PHE A 78 0.24 -5.16 -10.13
CA PHE A 78 1.00 -5.58 -8.95
C PHE A 78 2.30 -4.80 -8.76
N VAL A 79 3.04 -4.52 -9.85
CA VAL A 79 4.26 -3.68 -9.80
C VAL A 79 3.90 -2.25 -9.40
N GLY A 80 2.85 -1.68 -9.98
CA GLY A 80 2.36 -0.34 -9.61
C GLY A 80 1.98 -0.23 -8.13
N GLU A 81 1.21 -1.18 -7.61
CA GLU A 81 0.87 -1.18 -6.17
C GLU A 81 2.09 -1.45 -5.26
N ALA A 82 3.10 -2.18 -5.73
CA ALA A 82 4.34 -2.40 -4.97
C ALA A 82 5.21 -1.15 -4.91
N ASP A 83 5.30 -0.40 -6.01
CA ASP A 83 6.00 0.87 -6.07
C ASP A 83 5.31 1.92 -5.21
N GLU A 84 3.98 1.98 -5.22
CA GLU A 84 3.20 2.86 -4.33
C GLU A 84 3.44 2.55 -2.84
N ARG A 85 3.46 1.25 -2.45
CA ARG A 85 3.78 0.85 -1.07
C ARG A 85 5.21 1.21 -0.69
N LYS A 86 6.17 1.03 -1.60
CA LYS A 86 7.57 1.40 -1.38
C LYS A 86 7.70 2.91 -1.19
N GLN A 87 7.04 3.69 -2.03
CA GLN A 87 7.02 5.16 -1.93
C GLN A 87 6.40 5.61 -0.60
N SER A 88 5.26 5.04 -0.21
CA SER A 88 4.62 5.35 1.08
C SER A 88 5.53 5.08 2.28
N LEU A 89 6.35 4.03 2.24
CA LEU A 89 7.34 3.76 3.28
C LEU A 89 8.49 4.78 3.30
N LEU A 90 8.95 5.22 2.12
CA LEU A 90 9.96 6.27 2.03
C LEU A 90 9.45 7.60 2.58
N ASP A 91 8.23 7.99 2.21
CA ASP A 91 7.58 9.20 2.73
C ASP A 91 7.50 9.17 4.27
N ARG A 92 7.09 8.02 4.83
CA ARG A 92 7.09 7.82 6.29
C ARG A 92 8.47 7.90 6.91
N CYS A 93 9.52 7.44 6.24
CA CYS A 93 10.91 7.60 6.72
C CYS A 93 11.28 9.08 6.79
N PHE A 94 10.92 9.85 5.75
CA PHE A 94 11.10 11.30 5.72
C PHE A 94 10.32 12.03 6.82
N ASP A 95 9.08 11.61 7.10
CA ASP A 95 8.29 12.17 8.20
C ASP A 95 8.95 11.94 9.56
N GLN A 96 9.56 10.76 9.77
CA GLN A 96 10.27 10.48 11.02
C GLN A 96 11.49 11.38 11.18
N VAL A 97 12.33 11.57 10.15
CA VAL A 97 13.50 12.47 10.28
C VAL A 97 13.10 13.94 10.39
N THR A 98 12.00 14.35 9.77
CA THR A 98 11.40 15.68 9.97
C THR A 98 10.92 15.85 11.41
N THR A 99 10.28 14.82 11.97
CA THR A 99 9.88 14.77 13.38
C THR A 99 11.11 14.84 14.30
N MET A 100 12.20 14.15 13.98
CA MET A 100 13.45 14.22 14.74
C MET A 100 14.03 15.64 14.73
N HIS A 101 14.00 16.33 13.58
CA HIS A 101 14.43 17.72 13.49
C HIS A 101 13.57 18.64 14.36
N ALA A 102 12.24 18.51 14.29
CA ALA A 102 11.32 19.28 15.13
C ALA A 102 11.49 19.03 16.63
N LEU A 103 12.00 17.84 17.00
CA LEU A 103 12.37 17.49 18.37
C LEU A 103 13.79 17.95 18.76
N GLY A 104 14.46 18.75 17.93
CA GLY A 104 15.75 19.39 18.22
C GLY A 104 16.99 18.65 17.71
N ASP A 105 16.86 17.74 16.73
CA ASP A 105 18.03 17.22 16.01
C ASP A 105 18.40 18.15 14.84
N ASP A 106 19.17 19.20 15.12
CA ASP A 106 19.55 20.26 14.17
C ASP A 106 20.40 19.75 12.99
N ARG A 107 20.96 18.54 13.10
CA ARG A 107 21.68 17.90 12.00
C ARG A 107 20.77 17.58 10.82
N LEU A 108 19.45 17.62 11.00
CA LEU A 108 18.42 17.26 10.01
C LEU A 108 17.68 18.50 9.46
N ARG A 109 18.37 19.64 9.42
CA ARG A 109 17.80 20.94 9.05
C ARG A 109 17.30 21.05 7.61
N ASP A 110 17.95 20.34 6.69
CA ASP A 110 17.69 20.41 5.25
C ASP A 110 17.43 19.01 4.67
N ASP A 111 16.83 18.98 3.48
CA ASP A 111 16.38 17.73 2.86
C ASP A 111 17.56 16.82 2.50
N ALA A 112 18.69 17.38 2.08
CA ALA A 112 19.90 16.62 1.80
C ALA A 112 20.44 15.92 3.06
N ALA A 113 20.42 16.58 4.22
CA ALA A 113 20.82 15.97 5.47
C ALA A 113 19.84 14.90 5.94
N ARG A 114 18.53 15.08 5.70
CA ARG A 114 17.49 14.08 5.98
C ARG A 114 17.66 12.85 5.11
N GLU A 115 17.84 13.03 3.81
CA GLU A 115 18.16 11.98 2.85
C GLU A 115 19.43 11.23 3.24
N GLY A 116 20.50 11.97 3.53
CA GLY A 116 21.77 11.40 3.97
C GLY A 116 21.63 10.58 5.27
N TYR A 117 20.78 11.02 6.20
CA TYR A 117 20.52 10.29 7.44
C TYR A 117 19.71 9.01 7.20
N ILE A 118 18.69 9.06 6.36
CA ILE A 118 17.90 7.87 5.96
C ILE A 118 18.82 6.88 5.24
N GLY A 119 19.58 7.33 4.25
CA GLY A 119 20.52 6.50 3.50
C GLY A 119 21.62 5.91 4.39
N GLY A 120 22.19 6.71 5.30
CA GLY A 120 23.14 6.23 6.29
C GLY A 120 22.54 5.19 7.24
N THR A 121 21.28 5.37 7.65
CA THR A 121 20.55 4.39 8.46
C THR A 121 20.36 3.08 7.68
N ALA A 122 19.92 3.13 6.43
CA ALA A 122 19.76 1.96 5.57
C ALA A 122 21.08 1.18 5.41
N ARG A 123 22.18 1.86 5.09
CA ARG A 123 23.51 1.23 4.98
C ARG A 123 23.96 0.59 6.30
N ASN A 124 23.58 1.15 7.44
CA ASN A 124 23.97 0.61 8.73
C ASN A 124 23.14 -0.63 9.10
N VAL A 125 21.83 -0.60 8.88
CA VAL A 125 20.90 -1.61 9.42
C VAL A 125 20.59 -2.73 8.44
N VAL A 126 20.47 -2.44 7.14
CA VAL A 126 20.16 -3.42 6.08
C VAL A 126 21.29 -3.59 5.06
N LYS A 127 22.42 -2.86 5.23
CA LYS A 127 23.62 -2.98 4.39
C LYS A 127 23.38 -2.69 2.91
N LYS A 128 22.41 -1.82 2.60
CA LYS A 128 22.05 -1.42 1.25
C LYS A 128 21.86 0.08 1.15
N ASP A 129 21.99 0.59 -0.07
CA ASP A 129 21.52 1.93 -0.41
C ASP A 129 19.99 1.99 -0.37
N ILE A 130 19.46 3.15 -0.02
CA ILE A 130 18.01 3.34 0.17
C ILE A 130 17.22 3.05 -1.12
N ALA A 131 17.79 3.39 -2.28
CA ALA A 131 17.19 3.12 -3.59
C ALA A 131 16.98 1.61 -3.83
N ASP A 132 17.90 0.78 -3.34
CA ASP A 132 17.92 -0.67 -3.55
C ASP A 132 17.20 -1.46 -2.46
N CYS A 133 16.62 -0.78 -1.47
CA CYS A 133 15.88 -1.44 -0.40
C CYS A 133 14.55 -1.99 -0.92
N SER A 134 14.22 -3.23 -0.50
CA SER A 134 12.89 -3.81 -0.64
C SER A 134 11.91 -3.23 0.39
N GLU A 135 10.60 -3.46 0.21
CA GLU A 135 9.55 -3.03 1.15
C GLU A 135 9.84 -3.47 2.60
N ARG A 136 10.27 -4.72 2.78
CA ARG A 136 10.61 -5.27 4.11
C ARG A 136 11.83 -4.58 4.73
N GLU A 137 12.82 -4.26 3.92
CA GLU A 137 14.04 -3.58 4.39
C GLU A 137 13.75 -2.12 4.75
N LEU A 138 12.91 -1.44 3.96
CA LEU A 138 12.43 -0.10 4.31
C LEU A 138 11.61 -0.09 5.60
N ALA A 139 10.79 -1.12 5.84
CA ALA A 139 10.08 -1.25 7.11
C ALA A 139 11.04 -1.39 8.31
N VAL A 140 12.17 -2.09 8.14
CA VAL A 140 13.22 -2.17 9.18
C VAL A 140 13.88 -0.82 9.40
N VAL A 141 14.21 -0.09 8.33
CA VAL A 141 14.76 1.28 8.42
C VAL A 141 13.80 2.19 9.16
N LEU A 142 12.52 2.19 8.77
CA LEU A 142 11.47 2.97 9.41
C LEU A 142 11.36 2.67 10.92
N GLY A 143 11.35 1.40 11.31
CA GLY A 143 11.31 1.01 12.73
C GLY A 143 12.53 1.50 13.53
N CYS A 144 13.70 1.63 12.91
CA CYS A 144 14.86 2.27 13.54
C CYS A 144 14.66 3.77 13.75
N LEU A 145 14.09 4.47 12.78
CA LEU A 145 13.79 5.91 12.87
C LEU A 145 12.70 6.19 13.92
N GLU A 146 11.62 5.40 13.94
CA GLU A 146 10.55 5.51 14.95
C GLU A 146 11.09 5.33 16.38
N ARG A 147 11.97 4.34 16.58
CA ARG A 147 12.66 4.16 17.89
C ARG A 147 13.48 5.38 18.27
N ARG A 148 14.17 6.00 17.31
CA ARG A 148 14.97 7.19 17.55
C ARG A 148 14.11 8.40 17.90
N VAL A 149 12.98 8.59 17.22
CA VAL A 149 11.96 9.58 17.59
C VAL A 149 11.48 9.35 19.02
N GLY A 150 11.16 8.11 19.40
CA GLY A 150 10.75 7.78 20.77
C GLY A 150 11.81 8.10 21.84
N VAL A 151 13.10 8.01 21.51
CA VAL A 151 14.18 8.48 22.38
C VAL A 151 14.19 10.01 22.48
N LEU A 152 14.07 10.72 21.36
CA LEU A 152 14.06 12.19 21.35
C LEU A 152 12.85 12.77 22.06
N ARG A 153 11.65 12.19 21.90
CA ARG A 153 10.44 12.61 22.62
C ARG A 153 10.59 12.50 24.13
N ARG A 154 11.26 11.44 24.62
CA ARG A 154 11.56 11.29 26.05
C ARG A 154 12.60 12.28 26.55
N ARG A 155 13.55 12.67 25.70
CA ARG A 155 14.59 13.65 26.03
C ARG A 155 14.05 15.08 26.01
N ASN A 156 13.13 15.38 25.10
CA ASN A 156 12.59 16.72 24.84
C ASN A 156 11.04 16.70 24.94
N PRO A 157 10.47 16.49 26.14
CA PRO A 157 9.03 16.31 26.31
C PRO A 157 8.22 17.57 25.98
N GLU A 158 8.75 18.77 26.25
CA GLU A 158 8.09 20.04 25.92
C GLU A 158 7.97 20.24 24.41
N ALA A 159 9.06 19.99 23.66
CA ALA A 159 9.05 20.05 22.21
C ALA A 159 8.11 19.00 21.61
N ALA A 160 8.04 17.81 22.21
CA ALA A 160 7.10 16.77 21.78
C ALA A 160 5.64 17.19 21.99
N ALA A 161 5.31 17.78 23.15
CA ALA A 161 3.97 18.29 23.44
C ALA A 161 3.57 19.43 22.48
N ALA A 162 4.49 20.36 22.20
CA ALA A 162 4.27 21.44 21.25
C ALA A 162 4.05 20.93 19.81
N LEU A 163 4.80 19.90 19.40
CA LEU A 163 4.65 19.28 18.09
C LEU A 163 3.29 18.58 17.95
N ASP A 164 2.87 17.82 18.97
CA ASP A 164 1.56 17.15 18.96
C ASP A 164 0.41 18.17 18.95
N ALA A 165 0.54 19.26 19.70
CA ALA A 165 -0.46 20.34 19.71
C ALA A 165 -0.62 20.99 18.32
N LYS A 166 0.48 21.24 17.60
CA LYS A 166 0.45 21.77 16.22
C LYS A 166 -0.24 20.80 15.25
N ARG A 167 0.12 19.52 15.28
CA ARG A 167 -0.49 18.50 14.42
C ARG A 167 -2.00 18.38 14.63
N ASN A 168 -2.46 18.52 15.87
CA ASN A 168 -3.89 18.49 16.19
C ASN A 168 -4.65 19.73 15.71
N GLN A 169 -3.98 20.87 15.51
CA GLN A 169 -4.59 22.09 14.97
C GLN A 169 -4.71 22.07 13.44
N GLU A 170 -3.81 21.35 12.76
CA GLU A 170 -3.81 21.21 11.29
C GLU A 170 -4.78 20.12 10.79
N ALA A 171 -5.38 19.34 11.68
CA ALA A 171 -6.28 18.23 11.37
C ALA A 171 -7.78 18.63 11.31
N PHE A 172 -8.09 19.92 11.45
CA PHE A 172 -9.44 20.52 11.36
C PHE A 172 -9.54 21.53 10.22
#